data_AF-A0A6C2C9T8-F1
#
_entry.id   AF-A0A6C2C9T8-F1
#
_cell.length_a   1.000
_cell.length_b   1.000
_cell.length_c   1.000
_cell.angle_alpha   90.00
_cell.angle_beta   90.00
_cell.angle_gamma   90.00
#
_symmetry.space_group_name_H-M   'P 1'
#
loop_
_entity.id
_entity.type
_entity.pdbx_description
1 polymer ?
#
loop_
_entity_poly.entity_id
_entity_poly.type
_entity_poly.pdbx_seq_one_letter_code
_entity_poly.pdbx_strand_id
1 'polypeptide(L)'
;MATAQTVGKFAIVNTLLNMTDVTLIEQLNGRQGDNGREVFIWLKNGNLPFNISNKTIKITAKDASGKIKEISTVNNVINAEAGQFSMVIPAEMYQASGDIEEGYISVSDETGMVVSSIPIMFNVLGNNIIFTSNPSSDYIDAIEKLIQDSKDKLSSFDTALSAQQGAYDALKLSLASLAKEIEDKQVVTLNGKNILSGENVYLNPIEGSFKTRAATFVSFDDVALNMLKYPGRWFVADKQLTNAPFAGWYTVEVITGSSATTGTIIADYYAGGRKITAVSDGKIVGWRDVEFVSNWRPNMNVLAGQKITFRDMGDFATGKLTNPTFIAKKDHNTGKSFPSSADASELWELANPESYEITAESTVFYGLNARWYRHGNIVLLDIGGTFNTDGVNQIIEMVPVGDKIPSPAFYVANYLPGTTQTRQIAFTYFTFNKHADWHAHIKLATNAPDINVSSWLGNSQMGKADNGDAVALTYYAEPASMTWNAGIPNI
;
A
#
# COMPACT_ATOMS: atom_id res chain seq x y z
N MET A 1 105.33 -6.69 -11.93
CA MET A 1 105.49 -5.39 -12.60
C MET A 1 104.43 -5.29 -13.69
N ALA A 2 103.42 -4.46 -13.47
CA ALA A 2 102.44 -4.09 -14.49
C ALA A 2 102.69 -2.62 -14.85
N THR A 3 102.89 -2.38 -16.13
CA THR A 3 103.36 -1.15 -16.76
C THR A 3 102.28 -0.09 -16.86
N ALA A 4 102.73 1.16 -16.79
CA ALA A 4 101.96 2.39 -16.89
C ALA A 4 101.18 2.49 -18.22
N GLN A 5 99.85 2.33 -18.17
CA GLN A 5 98.88 2.92 -19.12
C GLN A 5 97.46 2.71 -18.56
N THR A 6 97.03 3.62 -17.68
CA THR A 6 95.63 3.90 -17.24
C THR A 6 95.56 5.02 -16.19
N VAL A 7 96.70 5.64 -15.83
CA VAL A 7 96.81 6.69 -14.81
C VAL A 7 96.21 8.04 -15.27
N GLY A 8 96.04 8.29 -16.57
CA GLY A 8 95.67 9.62 -17.08
C GLY A 8 94.21 10.07 -16.91
N LYS A 9 93.29 9.19 -16.50
CA LYS A 9 91.86 9.53 -16.38
C LYS A 9 91.41 9.82 -14.94
N PHE A 10 92.12 9.31 -13.93
CA PHE A 10 91.68 9.39 -12.53
C PHE A 10 92.47 10.42 -11.72
N ALA A 11 91.77 11.20 -10.91
CA ALA A 11 92.38 11.91 -9.79
C ALA A 11 92.74 10.90 -8.69
N ILE A 12 94.04 10.82 -8.37
CA ILE A 12 94.53 9.92 -7.33
C ILE A 12 94.39 10.62 -5.98
N VAL A 13 93.70 9.97 -5.04
CA VAL A 13 93.43 10.50 -3.72
C VAL A 13 93.96 9.50 -2.69
N ASN A 14 94.95 9.93 -1.89
CA ASN A 14 95.57 9.08 -0.88
C ASN A 14 94.81 9.20 0.45
N THR A 15 94.49 8.06 1.07
CA THR A 15 93.82 8.00 2.38
C THR A 15 94.81 8.13 3.55
N LEU A 16 96.11 8.00 3.29
CA LEU A 16 97.17 8.31 4.25
C LEU A 16 97.69 9.73 4.00
N LEU A 17 97.09 10.70 4.68
CA LEU A 17 97.56 12.09 4.69
C LEU A 17 97.84 12.51 6.15
N ASN A 18 98.89 13.30 6.37
CA ASN A 18 99.08 13.94 7.67
C ASN A 18 98.08 15.09 7.83
N MET A 19 97.84 15.58 9.06
CA MET A 19 96.84 16.62 9.34
C MET A 19 97.05 17.96 8.60
N THR A 20 98.17 18.15 7.91
CA THR A 20 98.49 19.34 7.11
C THR A 20 98.49 19.11 5.59
N ASP A 21 98.29 17.87 5.14
CA ASP A 21 98.40 17.51 3.72
C ASP A 21 97.02 17.56 3.06
N VAL A 22 96.89 18.30 1.94
CA VAL A 22 95.65 18.43 1.16
C VAL A 22 95.87 17.88 -0.25
N THR A 23 94.90 17.12 -0.77
CA THR A 23 94.95 16.62 -2.15
C THR A 23 94.31 17.62 -3.12
N LEU A 24 95.10 18.20 -4.03
CA LEU A 24 94.55 18.99 -5.14
C LEU A 24 93.90 18.05 -6.17
N ILE A 25 92.61 18.25 -6.43
CA ILE A 25 91.87 17.50 -7.44
C ILE A 25 91.51 18.44 -8.59
N GLU A 26 92.41 18.58 -9.56
CA GLU A 26 92.21 19.48 -10.71
C GLU A 26 90.97 19.15 -11.54
N GLN A 27 90.56 17.89 -11.52
CA GLN A 27 89.36 17.42 -12.24
C GLN A 27 88.06 17.96 -11.65
N LEU A 28 88.07 18.41 -10.38
CA LEU A 28 86.95 19.12 -9.76
C LEU A 28 86.95 20.62 -10.10
N ASN A 29 87.97 21.14 -10.78
CA ASN A 29 87.95 22.53 -11.23
C ASN A 29 86.85 22.73 -12.28
N GLY A 30 86.14 23.85 -12.19
CA GLY A 30 85.06 24.18 -13.13
C GLY A 30 84.79 25.67 -13.18
N ARG A 31 83.94 26.09 -14.12
CA ARG A 31 83.49 27.48 -14.24
C ARG A 31 82.20 27.69 -13.48
N GLN A 32 81.99 28.93 -13.05
CA GLN A 32 80.73 29.30 -12.41
C GLN A 32 79.53 28.99 -13.32
N GLY A 33 78.62 28.14 -12.85
CA GLY A 33 77.45 27.68 -13.60
C GLY A 33 77.62 26.36 -14.38
N ASP A 34 78.80 25.74 -14.36
CA ASP A 34 78.98 24.37 -14.89
C ASP A 34 78.03 23.41 -14.16
N ASN A 35 77.35 22.52 -14.90
CA ASN A 35 76.45 21.52 -14.34
C ASN A 35 76.72 20.15 -14.97
N GLY A 36 76.81 19.10 -14.17
CA GLY A 36 76.88 17.72 -14.66
C GLY A 36 78.29 17.25 -15.04
N ARG A 37 79.36 17.89 -14.54
CA ARG A 37 80.74 17.44 -14.81
C ARG A 37 80.99 16.08 -14.13
N GLU A 38 81.37 15.07 -14.90
CA GLU A 38 81.79 13.78 -14.35
C GLU A 38 83.28 13.78 -13.99
N VAL A 39 83.61 13.38 -12.76
CA VAL A 39 84.98 13.30 -12.23
C VAL A 39 85.29 11.87 -11.82
N PHE A 40 86.46 11.38 -12.22
CA PHE A 40 86.92 10.01 -11.99
C PHE A 40 87.94 9.99 -10.85
N ILE A 41 87.67 9.28 -9.77
CA ILE A 41 88.48 9.28 -8.54
C ILE A 41 89.05 7.89 -8.28
N TRP A 42 90.31 7.83 -7.85
CA TRP A 42 90.99 6.61 -7.43
C TRP A 42 91.53 6.76 -5.99
N LEU A 43 90.88 6.08 -5.04
CA LEU A 43 91.30 6.02 -3.64
C LEU A 43 92.42 5.00 -3.42
N LYS A 44 93.48 5.41 -2.72
CA LYS A 44 94.62 4.55 -2.37
C LYS A 44 95.01 4.68 -0.91
N ASN A 45 95.42 3.59 -0.28
CA ASN A 45 96.07 3.57 1.02
C ASN A 45 97.59 3.52 0.83
N GLY A 46 98.23 4.69 0.76
CA GLY A 46 99.61 4.79 0.30
C GLY A 46 99.75 4.33 -1.15
N ASN A 47 100.57 3.30 -1.40
CA ASN A 47 100.73 2.69 -2.73
C ASN A 47 99.76 1.53 -3.00
N LEU A 48 98.92 1.15 -2.04
CA LEU A 48 97.98 0.04 -2.16
C LEU A 48 96.58 0.54 -2.57
N PRO A 49 95.81 -0.23 -3.35
CA PRO A 49 94.42 0.12 -3.64
C PRO A 49 93.57 0.17 -2.37
N PHE A 50 92.62 1.12 -2.30
CA PHE A 50 91.66 1.21 -1.19
C PHE A 50 90.34 0.57 -1.60
N ASN A 51 89.95 -0.53 -0.96
CA ASN A 51 88.70 -1.23 -1.29
C ASN A 51 87.48 -0.41 -0.83
N ILE A 52 86.58 -0.10 -1.76
CA ILE A 52 85.35 0.68 -1.53
C ILE A 52 84.06 -0.17 -1.57
N SER A 53 84.18 -1.50 -1.66
CA SER A 53 83.02 -2.40 -1.61
C SER A 53 82.22 -2.14 -0.33
N ASN A 54 80.91 -1.92 -0.53
CA ASN A 54 79.94 -1.61 0.51
C ASN A 54 80.29 -0.37 1.37
N LYS A 55 81.01 0.60 0.80
CA LYS A 55 81.29 1.89 1.46
C LYS A 55 80.51 3.01 0.79
N THR A 56 80.11 4.00 1.59
CA THR A 56 79.51 5.23 1.08
C THR A 56 80.57 6.30 0.97
N ILE A 57 80.61 7.01 -0.15
CA ILE A 57 81.59 8.06 -0.44
C ILE A 57 80.87 9.39 -0.56
N LYS A 58 81.36 10.42 0.12
CA LYS A 58 80.82 11.77 0.03
C LYS A 58 81.92 12.79 -0.19
N ILE A 59 81.62 13.81 -0.99
CA ILE A 59 82.40 15.04 -1.07
C ILE A 59 81.65 16.11 -0.31
N THR A 60 82.30 16.71 0.68
CA THR A 60 81.78 17.89 1.38
C THR A 60 82.74 19.04 1.15
N ALA A 61 82.23 20.20 0.73
CA ALA A 61 83.04 21.39 0.52
C ALA A 61 82.32 22.66 0.96
N LYS A 62 83.07 23.59 1.52
CA LYS A 62 82.67 24.97 1.81
C LYS A 62 83.18 25.85 0.67
N ASP A 63 82.27 26.47 -0.06
CA ASP A 63 82.61 27.28 -1.21
C ASP A 63 83.26 28.63 -0.82
N ALA A 64 83.73 29.38 -1.82
CA ALA A 64 84.33 30.71 -1.64
C ALA A 64 83.38 31.77 -1.04
N SER A 65 82.07 31.50 -0.96
CA SER A 65 81.08 32.36 -0.28
C SER A 65 80.77 31.89 1.15
N GLY A 66 81.48 30.87 1.63
CA GLY A 66 81.33 30.27 2.95
C GLY A 66 80.18 29.26 3.06
N LYS A 67 79.54 28.85 1.96
CA LYS A 67 78.39 27.93 1.97
C LYS A 67 78.84 26.47 1.85
N ILE A 68 78.37 25.62 2.76
CA ILE A 68 78.65 24.18 2.78
C ILE A 68 77.76 23.44 1.79
N LYS A 69 78.35 22.52 1.03
CA LYS A 69 77.72 21.69 0.00
C LYS A 69 78.21 20.26 0.12
N GLU A 70 77.33 19.30 -0.16
CA GLU A 70 77.63 17.87 -0.08
C GLU A 70 77.13 17.14 -1.31
N ILE A 71 77.93 16.17 -1.79
CA ILE A 71 77.54 15.20 -2.81
C ILE A 71 77.84 13.82 -2.27
N SER A 72 76.85 12.94 -2.25
CA SER A 72 77.01 11.54 -1.82
C SER A 72 76.79 10.52 -2.93
N THR A 73 76.41 10.97 -4.14
CA THR A 73 76.04 10.08 -5.23
C THR A 73 77.26 9.71 -6.07
N VAL A 74 77.66 8.45 -5.99
CA VAL A 74 78.59 7.84 -6.95
C VAL A 74 77.83 7.53 -8.24
N ASN A 75 78.30 8.08 -9.36
CA ASN A 75 77.68 7.88 -10.68
C ASN A 75 77.95 6.48 -11.22
N ASN A 76 79.21 6.03 -11.14
CA ASN A 76 79.60 4.69 -11.59
C ASN A 76 80.77 4.15 -10.75
N VAL A 77 80.70 2.89 -10.34
CA VAL A 77 81.82 2.17 -9.70
C VAL A 77 82.57 1.41 -10.77
N ILE A 78 83.82 1.81 -11.03
CA ILE A 78 84.62 1.25 -12.13
C ILE A 78 85.38 0.01 -11.68
N ASN A 79 85.95 0.05 -10.47
CA ASN A 79 86.54 -1.11 -9.81
C ASN A 79 86.52 -0.89 -8.29
N ALA A 80 85.62 -1.61 -7.61
CA ALA A 80 85.40 -1.46 -6.17
C ALA A 80 86.60 -1.94 -5.33
N GLU A 81 87.23 -3.05 -5.71
CA GLU A 81 88.40 -3.58 -5.00
C GLU A 81 89.62 -2.66 -5.17
N ALA A 82 89.71 -1.98 -6.30
CA ALA A 82 90.79 -1.04 -6.59
C ALA A 82 90.54 0.40 -6.09
N GLY A 83 89.33 0.74 -5.64
CA GLY A 83 88.97 2.08 -5.17
C GLY A 83 88.67 3.09 -6.27
N GLN A 84 88.23 2.64 -7.45
CA GLN A 84 88.00 3.47 -8.64
C GLN A 84 86.52 3.69 -8.91
N PHE A 85 86.10 4.94 -9.01
CA PHE A 85 84.70 5.34 -9.25
C PHE A 85 84.61 6.70 -9.94
N SER A 86 83.41 7.10 -10.37
CA SER A 86 83.12 8.45 -10.85
C SER A 86 81.95 9.09 -10.11
N MET A 87 81.96 10.42 -10.03
CA MET A 87 80.86 11.22 -9.47
C MET A 87 80.49 12.32 -10.46
N VAL A 88 79.19 12.62 -10.57
CA VAL A 88 78.70 13.78 -11.32
C VAL A 88 78.57 14.95 -10.36
N ILE A 89 79.26 16.03 -10.66
CA ILE A 89 79.32 17.24 -9.85
C ILE A 89 78.21 18.19 -10.32
N PRO A 90 77.23 18.51 -9.46
CA PRO A 90 76.07 19.30 -9.84
C PRO A 90 76.38 20.80 -9.79
N ALA A 91 75.50 21.61 -10.42
CA ALA A 91 75.65 23.07 -10.55
C ALA A 91 75.89 23.78 -9.22
N GLU A 92 75.32 23.26 -8.15
CA GLU A 92 75.43 23.80 -6.81
C GLU A 92 76.89 23.96 -6.40
N MET A 93 77.78 23.00 -6.72
CA MET A 93 79.20 23.08 -6.35
C MET A 93 79.93 24.25 -7.02
N TYR A 94 79.48 24.67 -8.20
CA TYR A 94 80.11 25.72 -9.00
C TYR A 94 79.41 27.08 -8.88
N GLN A 95 78.62 27.32 -7.83
CA GLN A 95 77.90 28.60 -7.69
C GLN A 95 78.78 29.80 -7.30
N ALA A 96 79.87 29.59 -6.54
CA ALA A 96 80.73 30.66 -6.05
C ALA A 96 82.12 30.57 -6.68
N SER A 97 82.54 31.64 -7.37
CA SER A 97 83.88 31.75 -7.98
C SER A 97 84.95 31.94 -6.90
N GLY A 98 86.04 31.20 -6.99
CA GLY A 98 87.17 31.23 -6.07
C GLY A 98 87.63 29.82 -5.68
N ASP A 99 88.70 29.74 -4.89
CA ASP A 99 89.11 28.51 -4.23
C ASP A 99 88.05 28.11 -3.19
N ILE A 100 87.80 26.80 -3.03
CA ILE A 100 87.01 26.34 -1.88
C ILE A 100 87.75 26.67 -0.57
N GLU A 101 87.00 27.07 0.46
CA GLU A 101 87.58 27.39 1.77
C GLU A 101 88.00 26.11 2.52
N GLU A 102 87.21 25.05 2.39
CA GLU A 102 87.46 23.75 3.02
C GLU A 102 86.80 22.66 2.19
N GLY A 103 87.43 21.49 2.06
CA GLY A 103 86.80 20.36 1.42
C GLY A 103 87.42 19.04 1.85
N TYR A 104 86.61 17.98 1.87
CA TYR A 104 87.09 16.64 2.13
C TYR A 104 86.23 15.58 1.43
N ILE A 105 86.86 14.45 1.14
CA ILE A 105 86.18 13.20 0.78
C ILE A 105 86.05 12.38 2.06
N SER A 106 84.83 12.02 2.43
CA SER A 106 84.58 11.06 3.51
C SER A 106 84.17 9.71 2.93
N VAL A 107 84.69 8.65 3.54
CA VAL A 107 84.33 7.27 3.24
C VAL A 107 83.78 6.66 4.52
N SER A 108 82.55 6.17 4.48
CA SER A 108 81.89 5.52 5.62
C SER A 108 81.62 4.05 5.34
N ASP A 109 81.70 3.19 6.36
CA ASP A 109 81.32 1.78 6.26
C ASP A 109 79.79 1.57 6.30
N GLU A 110 79.34 0.32 6.21
CA GLU A 110 77.92 -0.07 6.25
C GLU A 110 77.19 0.36 7.54
N THR A 111 77.94 0.64 8.62
CA THR A 111 77.40 1.10 9.90
C THR A 111 77.30 2.62 10.00
N GLY A 112 77.77 3.34 8.97
CA GLY A 112 77.80 4.80 8.94
C GLY A 112 79.00 5.40 9.69
N MET A 113 79.95 4.59 10.17
CA MET A 113 81.18 5.10 10.76
C MET A 113 82.13 5.58 9.66
N VAL A 114 82.65 6.80 9.82
CA VAL A 114 83.63 7.38 8.90
C VAL A 114 84.96 6.65 9.08
N VAL A 115 85.35 5.86 8.08
CA VAL A 115 86.59 5.08 8.06
C VAL A 115 87.76 5.83 7.42
N SER A 116 87.48 6.93 6.71
CA SER A 116 88.51 7.82 6.14
C SER A 116 87.92 9.21 5.85
N SER A 117 88.68 10.27 6.18
CA SER A 117 88.40 11.65 5.80
C SER A 117 89.64 12.25 5.16
N ILE A 118 89.52 12.69 3.92
CA ILE A 118 90.66 13.05 3.07
C ILE A 118 90.48 14.51 2.65
N PRO A 119 91.28 15.45 3.15
CA PRO A 119 91.21 16.84 2.72
C PRO A 119 91.48 17.01 1.23
N ILE A 120 90.64 17.79 0.56
CA ILE A 120 90.74 18.09 -0.87
C ILE A 120 90.66 19.59 -1.14
N MET A 121 91.23 20.02 -2.27
CA MET A 121 91.15 21.39 -2.77
C MET A 121 90.84 21.39 -4.26
N PHE A 122 90.04 22.37 -4.72
CA PHE A 122 89.78 22.67 -6.12
C PHE A 122 89.31 24.12 -6.27
N ASN A 123 89.35 24.65 -7.50
CA ASN A 123 89.04 26.04 -7.82
C ASN A 123 87.82 26.15 -8.74
N VAL A 124 86.92 27.08 -8.43
CA VAL A 124 85.85 27.50 -9.34
C VAL A 124 86.27 28.78 -10.03
N LEU A 125 86.52 28.69 -11.34
CA LEU A 125 86.90 29.82 -12.17
C LEU A 125 85.68 30.72 -12.41
N GLY A 126 85.84 32.00 -12.10
CA GLY A 126 84.85 33.01 -12.43
C GLY A 126 84.63 33.07 -13.93
N ASN A 127 83.36 33.20 -14.34
CA ASN A 127 83.00 33.37 -15.73
C ASN A 127 83.28 34.83 -16.17
N ASN A 128 84.55 35.25 -16.12
CA ASN A 128 85.01 36.58 -16.50
C ASN A 128 85.52 36.66 -17.96
N ILE A 129 85.11 35.72 -18.82
CA ILE A 129 85.37 35.82 -20.26
C ILE A 129 84.40 36.87 -20.84
N ILE A 130 84.87 38.12 -20.84
CA ILE A 130 84.50 39.23 -21.72
C ILE A 130 82.98 39.32 -22.00
N PHE A 131 82.25 39.87 -21.03
CA PHE A 131 80.97 40.54 -21.26
C PHE A 131 81.20 41.86 -22.03
N THR A 132 81.52 41.78 -23.33
CA THR A 132 81.43 42.94 -24.23
C THR A 132 80.87 42.53 -25.58
N SER A 133 79.61 42.08 -25.61
CA SER A 133 78.64 42.28 -26.69
C SER A 133 77.27 41.73 -26.26
N ASN A 134 76.35 42.64 -25.93
CA ASN A 134 74.92 42.43 -25.62
C ASN A 134 74.51 41.65 -24.35
N PRO A 135 74.61 42.25 -23.14
CA PRO A 135 73.76 41.87 -21.99
C PRO A 135 72.28 42.31 -22.15
N SER A 136 71.93 42.95 -23.27
CA SER A 136 70.57 43.40 -23.58
C SER A 136 69.64 42.29 -24.04
N SER A 137 70.10 41.24 -24.75
CA SER A 137 69.20 40.19 -25.24
C SER A 137 68.66 39.30 -24.13
N ASP A 138 69.51 38.80 -23.21
CA ASP A 138 69.06 37.85 -22.18
C ASP A 138 68.13 38.50 -21.16
N TYR A 139 68.36 39.78 -20.85
CA TYR A 139 67.47 40.56 -19.98
C TYR A 139 66.15 40.91 -20.68
N ILE A 140 66.18 41.22 -21.99
CA ILE A 140 64.98 41.46 -22.79
C ILE A 140 64.16 40.17 -22.93
N ASP A 141 64.79 39.03 -23.22
CA ASP A 141 64.13 37.73 -23.36
C ASP A 141 63.48 37.28 -22.04
N ALA A 142 64.14 37.51 -20.89
CA ALA A 142 63.57 37.24 -19.58
C ALA A 142 62.36 38.13 -19.26
N ILE A 143 62.41 39.41 -19.65
CA ILE A 143 61.29 40.34 -19.49
C ILE A 143 60.15 40.00 -20.46
N GLU A 144 60.44 39.67 -21.71
CA GLU A 144 59.44 39.26 -22.70
C GLU A 144 58.74 37.98 -22.28
N LYS A 145 59.49 37.01 -21.74
CA LYS A 145 58.92 35.80 -21.15
C LYS A 145 58.03 36.11 -19.96
N LEU A 146 58.45 36.99 -19.04
CA LEU A 146 57.64 37.41 -17.90
C LEU A 146 56.35 38.14 -18.34
N ILE A 147 56.43 38.97 -19.39
CA ILE A 147 55.27 39.64 -19.98
C ILE A 147 54.34 38.62 -20.62
N GLN A 148 54.87 37.63 -21.33
CA GLN A 148 54.06 36.58 -21.96
C GLN A 148 53.36 35.71 -20.91
N ASP A 149 54.09 35.24 -19.89
CA ASP A 149 53.52 34.47 -18.78
C ASP A 149 52.43 35.26 -18.04
N SER A 150 52.60 36.58 -17.91
CA SER A 150 51.60 37.47 -17.30
C SER A 150 50.37 37.64 -18.19
N LYS A 151 50.55 37.78 -19.51
CA LYS A 151 49.44 37.84 -20.48
C LYS A 151 48.64 36.54 -20.50
N ASP A 152 49.32 35.40 -20.47
CA ASP A 152 48.67 34.09 -20.48
C ASP A 152 47.86 33.86 -19.20
N LYS A 153 48.38 34.29 -18.04
CA LYS A 153 47.64 34.28 -16.76
C LYS A 153 46.43 35.21 -16.78
N LEU A 154 46.58 36.43 -17.31
CA LEU A 154 45.48 37.39 -17.44
C LEU A 154 44.39 36.87 -18.38
N SER A 155 44.75 36.27 -19.52
CA SER A 155 43.81 35.65 -20.45
C SER A 155 43.08 34.46 -19.83
N SER A 156 43.81 33.64 -19.05
CA SER A 156 43.21 32.51 -18.33
C SER A 156 42.23 32.99 -17.26
N PHE A 157 42.56 34.07 -16.55
CA PHE A 157 41.69 34.69 -15.57
C PHE A 157 40.43 35.30 -16.23
N ASP A 158 40.57 35.99 -17.35
CA ASP A 158 39.45 36.57 -18.11
C ASP A 158 38.50 35.48 -18.65
N THR A 159 39.06 34.36 -19.11
CA THR A 159 38.29 33.19 -19.54
C THR A 159 37.52 32.58 -18.36
N ALA A 160 38.18 32.40 -17.21
CA ALA A 160 37.55 31.88 -16.00
C ALA A 160 36.44 32.81 -15.49
N LEU A 161 36.68 34.13 -15.52
CA LEU A 161 35.70 35.14 -15.12
C LEU A 161 34.48 35.14 -16.06
N SER A 162 34.71 35.04 -17.37
CA SER A 162 33.65 34.95 -18.38
C SER A 162 32.81 33.67 -18.23
N ALA A 163 33.46 32.53 -17.94
CA ALA A 163 32.77 31.28 -17.64
C ALA A 163 31.92 31.36 -16.36
N GLN A 164 32.44 32.01 -15.32
CA GLN A 164 31.71 32.26 -14.07
C GLN A 164 30.50 33.17 -14.29
N GLN A 165 30.65 34.22 -15.11
CA GLN A 165 29.56 35.13 -15.49
C GLN A 165 28.47 34.38 -16.27
N GLY A 166 28.85 33.54 -17.23
CA GLY A 166 27.91 32.68 -17.97
C GLY A 166 27.15 31.71 -17.06
N ALA A 167 27.84 31.10 -16.09
CA ALA A 167 27.20 30.22 -15.10
C ALA A 167 26.22 30.99 -14.19
N TYR A 168 26.58 32.22 -13.80
CA TYR A 168 25.70 33.10 -13.03
C TYR A 168 24.44 33.49 -13.82
N ASP A 169 24.59 33.86 -15.10
CA ASP A 169 23.46 34.21 -15.96
C ASP A 169 22.53 33.01 -16.19
N ALA A 170 23.09 31.81 -16.38
CA ALA A 170 22.32 30.57 -16.49
C ALA A 170 21.55 30.24 -15.20
N LEU A 171 22.18 30.43 -14.03
CA LEU A 171 21.52 30.26 -12.74
C LEU A 171 20.38 31.27 -12.55
N LYS A 172 20.61 32.54 -12.92
CA LYS A 172 19.61 33.60 -12.85
C LYS A 172 18.40 33.29 -13.74
N LEU A 173 18.63 32.81 -14.96
CA LEU A 173 17.55 32.38 -15.87
C LEU A 173 16.78 31.18 -15.30
N SER A 174 17.47 30.19 -14.74
CA SER A 174 16.84 29.01 -14.13
C SER A 174 15.97 29.41 -12.93
N LEU A 175 16.46 30.31 -12.08
CA LEU A 175 15.71 30.84 -10.95
C LEU A 175 14.47 31.63 -11.40
N ALA A 176 14.61 32.44 -12.44
CA ALA A 176 13.47 33.18 -13.01
C ALA A 176 12.41 32.23 -13.60
N SER A 177 12.83 31.13 -14.24
CA SER A 177 11.92 30.09 -14.74
C SER A 177 11.14 29.43 -13.61
N LEU A 178 11.81 28.99 -12.55
CA LEU A 178 11.17 28.39 -11.38
C LEU A 178 10.20 29.36 -10.68
N ALA A 179 10.60 30.63 -10.55
CA ALA A 179 9.73 31.66 -9.98
C ALA A 179 8.47 31.85 -10.83
N LYS A 180 8.60 31.81 -12.16
CA LYS A 180 7.47 31.91 -13.09
C LYS A 180 6.53 30.70 -12.99
N GLU A 181 7.05 29.48 -12.90
CA GLU A 181 6.23 28.27 -12.72
C GLU A 181 5.39 28.32 -11.43
N ILE A 182 5.96 28.90 -10.36
CA ILE A 182 5.25 29.17 -9.11
C ILE A 182 4.15 30.23 -9.30
N GLU A 183 4.47 31.35 -9.94
CA GLU A 183 3.52 32.45 -10.21
C GLU A 183 2.35 31.99 -11.10
N ASP A 184 2.66 31.18 -12.12
CA ASP A 184 1.70 30.56 -13.04
C ASP A 184 0.89 29.42 -12.40
N LYS A 185 1.09 29.14 -11.09
CA LYS A 185 0.39 28.12 -10.30
C LYS A 185 0.50 26.71 -10.87
N GLN A 186 1.62 26.40 -11.52
CA GLN A 186 1.90 25.06 -12.04
C GLN A 186 2.31 24.07 -10.95
N VAL A 187 2.54 24.55 -9.72
CA VAL A 187 2.87 23.73 -8.55
C VAL A 187 1.81 23.87 -7.45
N VAL A 188 1.53 22.76 -6.76
CA VAL A 188 0.62 22.74 -5.60
C VAL A 188 1.35 23.29 -4.38
N THR A 189 0.72 24.25 -3.70
CA THR A 189 1.23 24.83 -2.45
C THR A 189 0.52 24.23 -1.24
N LEU A 190 1.23 23.98 -0.14
CA LEU A 190 0.67 23.33 1.06
C LEU A 190 -0.42 24.15 1.77
N ASN A 191 -0.22 25.46 1.86
CA ASN A 191 -1.09 26.35 2.65
C ASN A 191 -1.95 27.28 1.77
N GLY A 192 -1.95 27.08 0.46
CA GLY A 192 -2.65 27.92 -0.50
C GLY A 192 -3.91 27.27 -1.05
N LYS A 193 -4.80 28.10 -1.61
CA LYS A 193 -5.88 27.61 -2.46
C LYS A 193 -5.30 27.19 -3.82
N ASN A 194 -5.26 25.88 -4.06
CA ASN A 194 -4.81 25.33 -5.33
C ASN A 194 -6.01 25.17 -6.29
N ILE A 195 -5.84 25.62 -7.54
CA ILE A 195 -6.81 25.41 -8.62
C ILE A 195 -6.10 24.60 -9.69
N LEU A 196 -6.44 23.33 -9.79
CA LEU A 196 -5.89 22.42 -10.79
C LEU A 196 -6.84 22.38 -11.99
N SER A 197 -6.43 23.00 -13.09
CA SER A 197 -7.17 22.98 -14.36
C SER A 197 -6.73 21.80 -15.22
N GLY A 198 -7.67 21.15 -15.92
CA GLY A 198 -7.40 20.00 -16.80
C GLY A 198 -7.57 18.64 -16.12
N GLU A 199 -7.15 17.59 -16.81
CA GLU A 199 -7.19 16.22 -16.31
C GLU A 199 -6.02 15.98 -15.35
N ASN A 200 -6.32 15.50 -14.15
CA ASN A 200 -5.33 15.24 -13.11
C ASN A 200 -5.44 13.77 -12.68
N VAL A 201 -4.31 13.06 -12.65
CA VAL A 201 -4.22 11.68 -12.19
C VAL A 201 -3.56 11.66 -10.82
N TYR A 202 -4.25 11.08 -9.83
CA TYR A 202 -3.73 10.89 -8.48
C TYR A 202 -3.42 9.40 -8.28
N LEU A 203 -2.17 9.08 -7.98
CA LEU A 203 -1.72 7.69 -7.81
C LEU A 203 -2.22 7.07 -6.50
N ASN A 204 -2.59 7.90 -5.53
CA ASN A 204 -3.11 7.50 -4.23
C ASN A 204 -4.54 8.01 -4.04
N PRO A 205 -5.35 7.35 -3.20
CA PRO A 205 -6.65 7.87 -2.79
C PRO A 205 -6.56 9.27 -2.20
N ILE A 206 -7.56 10.11 -2.48
CA ILE A 206 -7.64 11.46 -1.95
C ILE A 206 -8.36 11.41 -0.61
N GLU A 207 -7.68 11.82 0.46
CA GLU A 207 -8.29 12.03 1.77
C GLU A 207 -8.84 13.46 1.85
N GLY A 208 -10.16 13.60 1.66
CA GLY A 208 -10.84 14.89 1.71
C GLY A 208 -12.29 14.83 1.25
N SER A 209 -13.01 15.94 1.40
CA SER A 209 -14.39 16.05 0.92
C SER A 209 -14.43 16.60 -0.50
N PHE A 210 -14.96 15.83 -1.44
CA PHE A 210 -15.31 16.36 -2.76
C PHE A 210 -16.60 17.19 -2.64
N LYS A 211 -16.60 18.38 -3.25
CA LYS A 211 -17.83 19.17 -3.35
C LYS A 211 -18.85 18.40 -4.21
N THR A 212 -20.04 18.15 -3.66
CA THR A 212 -21.17 17.59 -4.39
C THR A 212 -21.52 18.53 -5.55
N ARG A 213 -21.61 18.02 -6.76
CA ARG A 213 -21.82 18.83 -7.97
C ARG A 213 -23.31 19.05 -8.21
N ALA A 214 -23.70 20.25 -8.63
CA ALA A 214 -25.08 20.44 -9.10
C ALA A 214 -25.29 19.62 -10.37
N ALA A 215 -26.40 18.88 -10.46
CA ALA A 215 -26.71 18.11 -11.67
C ALA A 215 -26.79 19.03 -12.89
N THR A 216 -25.97 18.75 -13.90
CA THR A 216 -25.93 19.49 -15.18
C THR A 216 -26.72 18.79 -16.29
N PHE A 217 -27.07 17.51 -16.10
CA PHE A 217 -27.92 16.75 -17.00
C PHE A 217 -29.39 17.14 -16.83
N VAL A 218 -30.20 16.88 -17.85
CA VAL A 218 -31.66 17.18 -17.87
C VAL A 218 -32.51 15.92 -17.77
N SER A 219 -31.93 14.75 -18.05
CA SER A 219 -32.56 13.44 -17.88
C SER A 219 -31.58 12.43 -17.28
N PHE A 220 -32.10 11.44 -16.54
CA PHE A 220 -31.31 10.26 -16.18
C PHE A 220 -31.01 9.34 -17.36
N ASP A 221 -31.72 9.47 -18.46
CA ASP A 221 -31.38 8.78 -19.71
C ASP A 221 -30.06 9.32 -20.28
N ASP A 222 -29.81 10.64 -20.18
CA ASP A 222 -28.55 11.25 -20.61
C ASP A 222 -27.38 10.71 -19.78
N VAL A 223 -27.64 10.49 -18.47
CA VAL A 223 -26.67 9.89 -17.56
C VAL A 223 -26.40 8.45 -17.96
N ALA A 224 -27.45 7.68 -18.21
CA ALA A 224 -27.35 6.28 -18.61
C ALA A 224 -26.58 6.08 -19.92
N LEU A 225 -26.80 6.96 -20.91
CA LEU A 225 -26.10 6.94 -22.20
C LEU A 225 -24.59 7.22 -22.09
N ASN A 226 -24.15 7.92 -21.04
CA ASN A 226 -22.74 8.29 -20.86
C ASN A 226 -22.34 8.38 -19.39
N MET A 227 -22.27 7.22 -18.74
CA MET A 227 -21.92 7.07 -17.33
C MET A 227 -20.53 7.66 -17.01
N LEU A 228 -19.57 7.54 -17.94
CA LEU A 228 -18.20 8.07 -17.78
C LEU A 228 -18.15 9.62 -17.77
N LYS A 229 -19.15 10.29 -18.35
CA LYS A 229 -19.25 11.76 -18.30
C LYS A 229 -19.79 12.25 -16.96
N TYR A 230 -20.61 11.47 -16.27
CA TYR A 230 -21.29 11.89 -15.04
C TYR A 230 -20.90 11.10 -13.77
N PRO A 231 -19.65 10.66 -13.55
CA PRO A 231 -19.32 9.83 -12.39
C PRO A 231 -19.38 10.61 -11.08
N GLY A 232 -19.65 9.88 -9.99
CA GLY A 232 -19.57 10.40 -8.63
C GLY A 232 -20.87 11.01 -8.12
N ARG A 233 -20.74 11.95 -7.16
CA ARG A 233 -21.87 12.48 -6.40
C ARG A 233 -22.36 13.82 -6.92
N TRP A 234 -23.68 13.90 -7.09
CA TRP A 234 -24.43 15.03 -7.57
C TRP A 234 -25.54 15.40 -6.60
N PHE A 235 -26.00 16.64 -6.64
CA PHE A 235 -27.26 17.06 -6.03
C PHE A 235 -28.18 17.63 -7.10
N VAL A 236 -29.46 17.33 -6.96
CA VAL A 236 -30.55 17.91 -7.74
C VAL A 236 -31.29 18.85 -6.81
N ALA A 237 -31.40 20.12 -7.20
CA ALA A 237 -32.13 21.15 -6.47
C ALA A 237 -32.91 21.96 -7.50
N ASP A 238 -34.20 22.19 -7.25
CA ASP A 238 -35.05 23.09 -8.05
C ASP A 238 -35.08 22.80 -9.56
N LYS A 239 -34.85 21.53 -9.95
CA LYS A 239 -34.89 21.06 -11.33
C LYS A 239 -35.86 19.90 -11.48
N GLN A 240 -36.65 19.94 -12.55
CA GLN A 240 -37.42 18.80 -13.02
C GLN A 240 -36.54 18.02 -14.00
N LEU A 241 -36.15 16.81 -13.63
CA LEU A 241 -35.38 15.91 -14.49
C LEU A 241 -36.31 14.81 -15.02
N THR A 242 -36.19 14.48 -16.30
CA THR A 242 -36.93 13.35 -16.88
C THR A 242 -36.39 12.04 -16.31
N ASN A 243 -37.29 11.07 -16.09
CA ASN A 243 -36.99 9.78 -15.47
C ASN A 243 -36.34 9.88 -14.08
N ALA A 244 -36.65 10.95 -13.34
CA ALA A 244 -36.19 11.11 -11.97
C ALA A 244 -36.92 10.18 -10.98
N PRO A 245 -36.21 9.66 -9.97
CA PRO A 245 -36.80 8.85 -8.90
C PRO A 245 -37.63 9.68 -7.92
N PHE A 246 -37.32 10.97 -7.80
CA PHE A 246 -37.89 11.90 -6.84
C PHE A 246 -38.10 13.28 -7.48
N ALA A 247 -39.02 14.05 -6.90
CA ALA A 247 -39.17 15.48 -7.19
C ALA A 247 -38.48 16.31 -6.10
N GLY A 248 -38.01 17.52 -6.44
CA GLY A 248 -37.40 18.45 -5.49
C GLY A 248 -35.93 18.14 -5.20
N TRP A 249 -35.51 18.31 -3.94
CA TRP A 249 -34.10 18.21 -3.54
C TRP A 249 -33.69 16.77 -3.19
N TYR A 250 -32.66 16.24 -3.85
CA TYR A 250 -32.07 14.93 -3.54
C TYR A 250 -30.63 14.82 -4.00
N THR A 251 -29.89 13.85 -3.47
CA THR A 251 -28.54 13.51 -3.93
C THR A 251 -28.55 12.30 -4.83
N VAL A 252 -27.57 12.21 -5.72
CA VAL A 252 -27.38 11.13 -6.67
C VAL A 252 -25.94 10.68 -6.64
N GLU A 253 -25.69 9.37 -6.64
CA GLU A 253 -24.38 8.76 -6.85
C GLU A 253 -24.42 7.92 -8.13
N VAL A 254 -23.56 8.27 -9.08
CA VAL A 254 -23.39 7.55 -10.34
C VAL A 254 -22.13 6.70 -10.23
N ILE A 255 -22.31 5.39 -10.25
CA ILE A 255 -21.26 4.38 -10.17
C ILE A 255 -21.10 3.79 -11.56
N THR A 256 -19.98 4.09 -12.21
CA THR A 256 -19.66 3.61 -13.56
C THR A 256 -19.35 2.11 -13.56
N GLY A 257 -19.86 1.39 -14.55
CA GLY A 257 -19.54 -0.02 -14.79
C GLY A 257 -18.28 -0.18 -15.65
N SER A 258 -18.21 -1.30 -16.37
CA SER A 258 -17.10 -1.63 -17.28
C SER A 258 -17.10 -0.84 -18.60
N SER A 259 -18.15 -0.06 -18.87
CA SER A 259 -18.29 0.75 -20.08
C SER A 259 -19.00 2.08 -19.82
N ALA A 260 -19.02 2.96 -20.82
CA ALA A 260 -19.77 4.22 -20.77
C ALA A 260 -21.29 4.05 -20.67
N THR A 261 -21.80 2.85 -20.93
CA THR A 261 -23.24 2.56 -21.05
C THR A 261 -23.72 1.56 -20.00
N THR A 262 -22.89 1.26 -19.00
CA THR A 262 -23.20 0.32 -17.92
C THR A 262 -22.86 0.93 -16.55
N GLY A 263 -23.60 0.54 -15.52
CA GLY A 263 -23.31 0.95 -14.15
C GLY A 263 -24.54 0.97 -13.26
N THR A 264 -24.52 1.81 -12.22
CA THR A 264 -25.58 1.93 -11.23
C THR A 264 -25.77 3.39 -10.84
N ILE A 265 -27.03 3.79 -10.65
CA ILE A 265 -27.39 5.12 -10.16
C ILE A 265 -28.17 4.94 -8.85
N ILE A 266 -27.70 5.59 -7.80
CA ILE A 266 -28.33 5.62 -6.48
C ILE A 266 -28.82 7.04 -6.24
N ALA A 267 -30.07 7.20 -5.84
CA ALA A 267 -30.65 8.47 -5.47
C ALA A 267 -31.16 8.42 -4.03
N ASP A 268 -30.84 9.45 -3.26
CA ASP A 268 -31.19 9.60 -1.85
C ASP A 268 -32.00 10.87 -1.64
N TYR A 269 -33.26 10.72 -1.24
CA TYR A 269 -34.15 11.83 -0.93
C TYR A 269 -33.95 12.29 0.51
N TYR A 270 -33.87 13.60 0.73
CA TYR A 270 -33.58 14.18 2.06
C TYR A 270 -34.64 13.83 3.11
N ALA A 271 -35.91 13.78 2.73
CA ALA A 271 -36.99 13.45 3.66
C ALA A 271 -37.15 11.94 3.91
N GLY A 272 -36.19 11.13 3.45
CA GLY A 272 -36.23 9.68 3.52
C GLY A 272 -36.61 9.05 2.18
N GLY A 273 -35.99 7.91 1.89
CA GLY A 273 -36.17 7.16 0.65
C GLY A 273 -34.88 7.09 -0.16
N ARG A 274 -34.48 5.87 -0.50
CA ARG A 274 -33.38 5.58 -1.42
C ARG A 274 -33.94 4.80 -2.59
N LYS A 275 -33.66 5.26 -3.81
CA LYS A 275 -33.97 4.51 -5.03
C LYS A 275 -32.69 4.15 -5.75
N ILE A 276 -32.64 2.96 -6.31
CA ILE A 276 -31.51 2.46 -7.10
C ILE A 276 -32.00 2.00 -8.47
N THR A 277 -31.24 2.28 -9.52
CA THR A 277 -31.44 1.68 -10.84
C THR A 277 -30.11 1.16 -11.37
N ALA A 278 -30.15 0.00 -12.01
CA ALA A 278 -29.07 -0.44 -12.88
C ALA A 278 -29.14 0.34 -14.20
N VAL A 279 -28.00 0.50 -14.85
CA VAL A 279 -27.86 0.99 -16.22
C VAL A 279 -27.27 -0.12 -17.07
N SER A 280 -27.97 -0.47 -18.15
CA SER A 280 -27.54 -1.46 -19.13
C SER A 280 -27.77 -0.91 -20.53
N ASP A 281 -26.75 -1.01 -21.39
CA ASP A 281 -26.78 -0.56 -22.78
C ASP A 281 -27.34 0.86 -22.96
N GLY A 282 -26.95 1.76 -22.05
CA GLY A 282 -27.32 3.17 -22.13
C GLY A 282 -28.72 3.47 -21.63
N LYS A 283 -29.40 2.50 -21.01
CA LYS A 283 -30.78 2.63 -20.53
C LYS A 283 -30.87 2.34 -19.04
N ILE A 284 -31.71 3.10 -18.36
CA ILE A 284 -32.13 2.77 -17.00
C ILE A 284 -33.02 1.52 -17.05
N VAL A 285 -32.74 0.55 -16.18
CA VAL A 285 -33.51 -0.71 -16.10
C VAL A 285 -34.81 -0.50 -15.30
N GLY A 286 -34.87 0.57 -14.51
CA GLY A 286 -36.03 0.97 -13.70
C GLY A 286 -35.64 1.22 -12.25
N TRP A 287 -36.25 2.23 -11.65
CA TRP A 287 -36.02 2.58 -10.26
C TRP A 287 -36.63 1.55 -9.33
N ARG A 288 -35.84 1.07 -8.37
CA ARG A 288 -36.27 0.20 -7.29
C ARG A 288 -36.06 0.91 -5.96
N ASP A 289 -37.03 0.80 -5.08
CA ASP A 289 -36.86 1.26 -3.71
C ASP A 289 -35.87 0.35 -2.98
N VAL A 290 -34.87 0.96 -2.33
CA VAL A 290 -34.02 0.28 -1.36
C VAL A 290 -34.72 0.44 -0.03
N GLU A 291 -35.58 -0.51 0.27
CA GLU A 291 -36.40 -0.49 1.48
C GLU A 291 -35.51 -0.62 2.72
N PHE A 292 -35.45 0.45 3.53
CA PHE A 292 -34.84 0.38 4.85
C PHE A 292 -35.84 -0.27 5.81
N VAL A 293 -35.64 -1.56 6.09
CA VAL A 293 -36.34 -2.22 7.19
C VAL A 293 -35.69 -1.77 8.50
N SER A 294 -36.40 -0.94 9.27
CA SER A 294 -35.89 -0.44 10.55
C SER A 294 -36.15 -1.45 11.65
N ASN A 295 -35.23 -1.62 12.60
CA ASN A 295 -35.49 -2.42 13.79
C ASN A 295 -36.47 -1.68 14.71
N TRP A 296 -37.49 -2.38 15.22
CA TRP A 296 -38.43 -1.79 16.18
C TRP A 296 -37.71 -1.27 17.43
N ARG A 297 -38.18 -0.13 17.92
CA ARG A 297 -37.74 0.48 19.18
C ARG A 297 -38.93 1.12 19.89
N PRO A 298 -38.93 1.17 21.23
CA PRO A 298 -39.94 1.92 21.98
C PRO A 298 -39.87 3.42 21.65
N ASN A 299 -41.05 4.04 21.58
CA ASN A 299 -41.29 5.47 21.39
C ASN A 299 -40.73 6.06 20.08
N MET A 300 -40.62 5.24 19.03
CA MET A 300 -40.19 5.66 17.70
C MET A 300 -41.38 6.21 16.90
N ASN A 301 -41.21 7.36 16.25
CA ASN A 301 -42.16 7.82 15.24
C ASN A 301 -41.97 7.00 13.96
N VAL A 302 -43.07 6.50 13.42
CA VAL A 302 -43.10 5.66 12.22
C VAL A 302 -44.05 6.30 11.24
N LEU A 303 -43.62 6.42 9.98
CA LEU A 303 -44.42 6.98 8.90
C LEU A 303 -45.20 5.87 8.18
N ALA A 304 -46.34 6.21 7.60
CA ALA A 304 -47.10 5.32 6.73
C ALA A 304 -46.21 4.77 5.60
N GLY A 305 -46.27 3.47 5.36
CA GLY A 305 -45.43 2.73 4.41
C GLY A 305 -44.07 2.29 4.96
N GLN A 306 -43.62 2.78 6.12
CA GLN A 306 -42.34 2.38 6.70
C GLN A 306 -42.36 0.91 7.14
N LYS A 307 -41.32 0.16 6.76
CA LYS A 307 -41.13 -1.23 7.16
C LYS A 307 -40.34 -1.34 8.47
N ILE A 308 -40.90 -2.03 9.45
CA ILE A 308 -40.31 -2.27 10.76
C ILE A 308 -40.16 -3.77 10.98
N THR A 309 -38.99 -4.23 11.42
CA THR A 309 -38.75 -5.62 11.80
C THR A 309 -38.55 -5.81 13.29
N PHE A 310 -38.90 -6.99 13.77
CA PHE A 310 -38.72 -7.46 15.13
C PHE A 310 -37.84 -8.69 15.10
N ARG A 311 -37.11 -8.97 16.18
CA ARG A 311 -36.35 -10.23 16.26
C ARG A 311 -37.32 -11.43 16.32
N ASP A 312 -38.23 -11.41 17.28
CA ASP A 312 -39.27 -12.41 17.48
C ASP A 312 -40.51 -11.75 18.11
N MET A 313 -41.72 -12.28 17.86
CA MET A 313 -42.95 -11.90 18.58
C MET A 313 -43.83 -13.12 18.85
N GLY A 314 -44.52 -13.12 20.00
CA GLY A 314 -45.43 -14.21 20.40
C GLY A 314 -44.73 -15.50 20.81
N ASP A 315 -45.51 -16.56 21.00
CA ASP A 315 -45.05 -17.92 21.34
C ASP A 315 -45.73 -18.98 20.47
N PHE A 316 -45.27 -20.23 20.55
CA PHE A 316 -45.80 -21.31 19.70
C PHE A 316 -47.28 -21.67 19.96
N ALA A 317 -47.81 -21.35 21.15
CA ALA A 317 -49.18 -21.66 21.54
C ALA A 317 -50.18 -20.60 21.03
N THR A 318 -49.78 -19.33 21.01
CA THR A 318 -50.61 -18.21 20.51
C THR A 318 -50.24 -17.75 19.10
N GLY A 319 -49.16 -18.28 18.53
CA GLY A 319 -48.58 -17.90 17.24
C GLY A 319 -47.27 -17.11 17.40
N LYS A 320 -46.18 -17.70 16.92
CA LYS A 320 -44.81 -17.15 16.94
C LYS A 320 -44.49 -16.53 15.58
N LEU A 321 -43.92 -15.34 15.58
CA LEU A 321 -43.35 -14.70 14.41
C LEU A 321 -41.83 -14.63 14.55
N THR A 322 -41.09 -15.19 13.60
CA THR A 322 -39.62 -15.14 13.57
C THR A 322 -39.15 -14.13 12.52
N ASN A 323 -38.44 -13.09 12.94
CA ASN A 323 -38.06 -11.96 12.09
C ASN A 323 -39.23 -11.35 11.27
N PRO A 324 -40.39 -11.07 11.88
CA PRO A 324 -41.48 -10.45 11.13
C PRO A 324 -41.09 -9.04 10.69
N THR A 325 -41.62 -8.64 9.54
CA THR A 325 -41.53 -7.30 8.97
C THR A 325 -42.95 -6.78 8.78
N PHE A 326 -43.25 -5.65 9.42
CA PHE A 326 -44.53 -4.98 9.32
C PHE A 326 -44.41 -3.68 8.53
N ILE A 327 -45.43 -3.36 7.74
CA ILE A 327 -45.61 -2.06 7.09
C ILE A 327 -46.55 -1.23 7.96
N ALA A 328 -46.16 -0.01 8.31
CA ALA A 328 -47.05 0.92 9.00
C ALA A 328 -48.15 1.40 8.05
N LYS A 329 -49.42 1.27 8.43
CA LYS A 329 -50.57 1.71 7.61
C LYS A 329 -50.81 3.22 7.68
N LYS A 330 -50.41 3.86 8.78
CA LYS A 330 -50.55 5.30 9.05
C LYS A 330 -49.41 5.81 9.92
N ASP A 331 -49.18 7.12 9.91
CA ASP A 331 -48.21 7.77 10.80
C ASP A 331 -48.62 7.56 12.27
N HIS A 332 -47.68 7.09 13.10
CA HIS A 332 -47.92 6.89 14.53
C HIS A 332 -46.62 6.78 15.34
N ASN A 333 -46.73 6.72 16.67
CA ASN A 333 -45.61 6.42 17.56
C ASN A 333 -45.75 5.00 18.12
N THR A 334 -44.65 4.24 18.16
CA THR A 334 -44.66 2.83 18.60
C THR A 334 -44.96 2.63 20.10
N GLY A 335 -44.99 3.70 20.90
CA GLY A 335 -45.24 3.61 22.33
C GLY A 335 -44.15 2.85 23.11
N LYS A 336 -44.39 2.57 24.39
CA LYS A 336 -43.41 1.86 25.24
C LYS A 336 -43.37 0.35 25.02
N SER A 337 -44.46 -0.22 24.53
CA SER A 337 -44.66 -1.65 24.28
C SER A 337 -45.29 -1.82 22.90
N PHE A 338 -45.22 -3.03 22.35
CA PHE A 338 -45.92 -3.33 21.10
C PHE A 338 -47.42 -3.04 21.25
N PRO A 339 -48.12 -2.57 20.19
CA PRO A 339 -49.52 -2.16 20.28
C PRO A 339 -50.45 -3.31 20.67
N SER A 340 -51.64 -2.99 21.20
CA SER A 340 -52.68 -3.99 21.50
C SER A 340 -53.28 -4.62 20.23
N SER A 341 -54.08 -5.69 20.35
CA SER A 341 -54.76 -6.37 19.23
C SER A 341 -55.52 -5.40 18.35
N ALA A 342 -56.32 -4.56 18.99
CA ALA A 342 -57.06 -3.49 18.34
C ALA A 342 -56.15 -2.48 17.62
N ASP A 343 -54.99 -2.14 18.19
CA ASP A 343 -54.07 -1.16 17.61
C ASP A 343 -53.25 -1.76 16.46
N ALA A 344 -52.78 -3.02 16.56
CA ALA A 344 -51.89 -3.56 15.54
C ALA A 344 -52.62 -3.84 14.21
N SER A 345 -53.87 -4.28 14.34
CA SER A 345 -54.91 -4.29 13.31
C SER A 345 -54.94 -3.02 12.44
N GLU A 346 -55.00 -1.86 13.09
CA GLU A 346 -55.19 -0.57 12.44
C GLU A 346 -53.87 0.05 11.98
N LEU A 347 -52.79 -0.21 12.71
CA LEU A 347 -51.50 0.44 12.54
C LEU A 347 -50.51 -0.34 11.65
N TRP A 348 -50.64 -1.66 11.56
CA TRP A 348 -49.62 -2.52 10.97
C TRP A 348 -50.21 -3.53 9.98
N GLU A 349 -49.41 -3.87 8.97
CA GLU A 349 -49.66 -4.95 8.02
C GLU A 349 -48.43 -5.87 7.97
N LEU A 350 -48.60 -7.18 8.14
CA LEU A 350 -47.49 -8.12 8.05
C LEU A 350 -47.06 -8.29 6.59
N ALA A 351 -45.83 -7.88 6.27
CA ALA A 351 -45.29 -7.90 4.92
C ALA A 351 -44.70 -9.25 4.51
N ASN A 352 -44.33 -10.09 5.49
CA ASN A 352 -43.73 -11.40 5.29
C ASN A 352 -44.50 -12.49 6.06
N PRO A 353 -45.68 -12.93 5.55
CA PRO A 353 -46.54 -13.90 6.21
C PRO A 353 -45.82 -15.22 6.56
N GLU A 354 -44.80 -15.59 5.80
CA GLU A 354 -43.96 -16.77 6.04
C GLU A 354 -43.22 -16.76 7.38
N SER A 355 -43.13 -15.62 8.05
CA SER A 355 -42.55 -15.53 9.40
C SER A 355 -43.41 -16.16 10.49
N TYR A 356 -44.69 -16.46 10.22
CA TYR A 356 -45.66 -16.93 11.21
C TYR A 356 -45.64 -18.45 11.38
N GLU A 357 -45.57 -18.90 12.63
CA GLU A 357 -45.60 -20.30 13.02
C GLU A 357 -46.57 -20.52 14.20
N ILE A 358 -47.45 -21.52 14.13
CA ILE A 358 -48.28 -21.93 15.27
C ILE A 358 -48.42 -23.44 15.29
N THR A 359 -48.40 -24.02 16.50
CA THR A 359 -48.69 -25.43 16.74
C THR A 359 -49.84 -25.55 17.72
N ALA A 360 -50.91 -26.26 17.33
CA ALA A 360 -52.04 -26.55 18.20
C ALA A 360 -52.28 -28.06 18.25
N GLU A 361 -52.34 -28.64 19.44
CA GLU A 361 -52.67 -30.05 19.64
C GLU A 361 -54.06 -30.16 20.26
N SER A 362 -54.91 -31.02 19.68
CA SER A 362 -56.25 -31.29 20.17
C SER A 362 -56.47 -32.80 20.22
N THR A 363 -56.93 -33.30 21.36
CA THR A 363 -57.40 -34.68 21.47
C THR A 363 -58.80 -34.75 20.88
N VAL A 364 -58.95 -35.45 19.77
CA VAL A 364 -60.19 -35.46 18.99
C VAL A 364 -61.15 -36.51 19.56
N PHE A 365 -60.71 -37.77 19.74
CA PHE A 365 -61.49 -38.88 20.32
C PHE A 365 -60.59 -40.04 20.79
N TYR A 366 -60.89 -40.67 21.94
CA TYR A 366 -60.33 -41.98 22.36
C TYR A 366 -58.83 -42.24 22.02
N GLY A 367 -57.94 -41.32 22.38
CA GLY A 367 -56.49 -41.47 22.15
C GLY A 367 -55.98 -41.05 20.77
N LEU A 368 -56.84 -40.53 19.88
CA LEU A 368 -56.44 -39.77 18.69
C LEU A 368 -56.13 -38.32 19.07
N ASN A 369 -54.88 -37.92 18.79
CA ASN A 369 -54.43 -36.54 18.83
C ASN A 369 -54.29 -36.03 17.39
N ALA A 370 -54.87 -34.85 17.14
CA ALA A 370 -54.62 -34.08 15.95
C ALA A 370 -53.72 -32.92 16.33
N ARG A 371 -52.57 -32.83 15.66
CA ARG A 371 -51.66 -31.71 15.80
C ARG A 371 -51.63 -30.90 14.51
N TRP A 372 -52.01 -29.65 14.63
CA TRP A 372 -52.02 -28.67 13.57
C TRP A 372 -50.72 -27.89 13.62
N TYR A 373 -50.04 -27.79 12.50
CA TYR A 373 -48.89 -26.93 12.30
C TYR A 373 -49.23 -25.93 11.21
N ARG A 374 -49.01 -24.64 11.45
CA ARG A 374 -49.05 -23.64 10.38
C ARG A 374 -47.72 -22.95 10.30
N HIS A 375 -47.20 -22.83 9.07
CA HIS A 375 -46.00 -22.08 8.74
C HIS A 375 -46.32 -21.15 7.55
N GLY A 376 -46.49 -19.87 7.83
CA GLY A 376 -47.01 -18.87 6.91
C GLY A 376 -48.39 -19.22 6.37
N ASN A 377 -48.45 -19.45 5.05
CA ASN A 377 -49.67 -19.83 4.33
C ASN A 377 -49.85 -21.35 4.23
N ILE A 378 -48.89 -22.13 4.71
CA ILE A 378 -48.95 -23.59 4.71
C ILE A 378 -49.56 -24.04 6.03
N VAL A 379 -50.57 -24.90 5.95
CA VAL A 379 -51.11 -25.63 7.10
C VAL A 379 -50.90 -27.11 6.88
N LEU A 380 -50.31 -27.74 7.87
CA LEU A 380 -50.07 -29.17 7.96
C LEU A 380 -50.90 -29.71 9.12
N LEU A 381 -51.48 -30.89 8.90
CA LEU A 381 -52.19 -31.63 9.91
C LEU A 381 -51.48 -32.96 10.10
N ASP A 382 -51.00 -33.20 11.30
CA ASP A 382 -50.49 -34.48 11.75
C ASP A 382 -51.56 -35.14 12.63
N ILE A 383 -51.95 -36.36 12.30
CA ILE A 383 -52.92 -37.13 13.08
C ILE A 383 -52.21 -38.37 13.59
N GLY A 384 -52.09 -38.49 14.91
CA GLY A 384 -51.45 -39.62 15.56
C GLY A 384 -52.25 -40.06 16.77
N GLY A 385 -52.31 -41.35 17.03
CA GLY A 385 -53.05 -41.84 18.19
C GLY A 385 -52.90 -43.32 18.44
N THR A 386 -53.09 -43.70 19.70
CA THR A 386 -53.18 -45.11 20.11
C THR A 386 -54.60 -45.41 20.52
N PHE A 387 -55.26 -46.27 19.75
CA PHE A 387 -56.53 -46.85 20.15
C PHE A 387 -56.24 -48.01 21.09
N ASN A 388 -56.30 -47.73 22.40
CA ASN A 388 -56.28 -48.67 23.53
C ASN A 388 -54.94 -48.85 24.26
N THR A 389 -55.03 -49.06 25.58
CA THR A 389 -53.94 -49.21 26.56
C THR A 389 -53.09 -50.48 26.40
N ASP A 390 -53.48 -51.35 25.48
CA ASP A 390 -53.05 -52.75 25.48
C ASP A 390 -51.89 -53.00 24.49
N GLY A 391 -51.45 -51.97 23.76
CA GLY A 391 -50.28 -52.02 22.87
C GLY A 391 -50.44 -52.81 21.56
N VAL A 392 -51.62 -53.39 21.29
CA VAL A 392 -51.85 -54.29 20.15
C VAL A 392 -52.34 -53.58 18.88
N ASN A 393 -52.98 -52.40 18.99
CA ASN A 393 -53.55 -51.67 17.85
C ASN A 393 -52.91 -50.28 17.69
N GLN A 394 -51.85 -50.19 16.89
CA GLN A 394 -51.20 -48.93 16.55
C GLN A 394 -51.61 -48.50 15.13
N ILE A 395 -51.90 -47.21 14.94
CA ILE A 395 -51.92 -46.63 13.60
C ILE A 395 -50.46 -46.47 13.20
N ILE A 396 -49.99 -47.31 12.28
CA ILE A 396 -48.56 -47.38 11.90
C ILE A 396 -48.21 -46.29 10.88
N GLU A 397 -49.13 -45.94 9.98
CA GLU A 397 -48.88 -44.97 8.92
C GLU A 397 -50.20 -44.39 8.38
N MET A 398 -50.22 -43.08 8.09
CA MET A 398 -51.31 -42.40 7.39
C MET A 398 -50.73 -41.75 6.13
N VAL A 399 -50.96 -42.37 4.97
CA VAL A 399 -50.42 -41.90 3.68
C VAL A 399 -51.39 -40.90 3.05
N PRO A 400 -50.97 -39.65 2.75
CA PRO A 400 -51.81 -38.71 2.03
C PRO A 400 -51.97 -39.17 0.57
N VAL A 401 -53.21 -39.22 0.08
CA VAL A 401 -53.52 -39.54 -1.32
C VAL A 401 -53.82 -38.24 -2.08
N GLY A 402 -52.84 -37.69 -2.80
CA GLY A 402 -53.00 -36.57 -3.73
C GLY A 402 -51.83 -35.56 -3.77
N ASP A 403 -51.46 -35.10 -4.97
CA ASP A 403 -50.19 -34.37 -5.21
C ASP A 403 -50.20 -32.86 -4.96
N LYS A 404 -51.30 -32.24 -4.51
CA LYS A 404 -51.32 -30.81 -4.16
C LYS A 404 -52.34 -30.53 -3.07
N ILE A 405 -51.92 -29.99 -1.93
CA ILE A 405 -52.86 -29.29 -1.04
C ILE A 405 -53.21 -27.98 -1.76
N PRO A 406 -54.49 -27.72 -2.14
CA PRO A 406 -55.70 -28.00 -1.37
C PRO A 406 -56.66 -28.97 -2.09
N SER A 407 -56.78 -30.19 -1.57
CA SER A 407 -57.77 -31.17 -1.99
C SER A 407 -57.98 -32.15 -0.82
N PRO A 408 -59.21 -32.65 -0.59
CA PRO A 408 -59.54 -33.54 0.53
C PRO A 408 -58.55 -34.71 0.62
N ALA A 409 -57.79 -34.77 1.72
CA ALA A 409 -56.88 -35.87 1.97
C ALA A 409 -57.69 -37.07 2.47
N PHE A 410 -57.55 -38.20 1.77
CA PHE A 410 -58.19 -39.45 2.10
C PHE A 410 -57.26 -40.25 3.01
N TYR A 411 -57.71 -40.61 4.21
CA TYR A 411 -56.94 -41.45 5.12
C TYR A 411 -57.67 -42.77 5.37
N VAL A 412 -56.96 -43.89 5.17
CA VAL A 412 -57.47 -45.24 5.44
C VAL A 412 -56.55 -45.90 6.47
N ALA A 413 -57.04 -46.14 7.67
CA ALA A 413 -56.32 -46.98 8.63
C ALA A 413 -56.57 -48.45 8.28
N ASN A 414 -55.52 -49.19 7.90
CA ASN A 414 -55.59 -50.65 7.76
C ASN A 414 -55.34 -51.30 9.13
N TYR A 415 -56.35 -52.00 9.64
CA TYR A 415 -56.20 -52.89 10.80
C TYR A 415 -55.57 -54.23 10.37
N LEU A 416 -54.66 -54.77 11.18
CA LEU A 416 -54.18 -56.15 11.02
C LEU A 416 -55.34 -57.16 11.20
N PRO A 417 -55.37 -58.26 10.43
CA PRO A 417 -56.43 -59.26 10.52
C PRO A 417 -56.19 -60.16 11.73
N GLY A 418 -57.08 -60.13 12.72
CA GLY A 418 -57.00 -61.01 13.89
C GLY A 418 -58.23 -61.03 14.80
N THR A 419 -59.11 -60.04 14.74
CA THR A 419 -60.35 -60.04 15.53
C THR A 419 -61.58 -59.93 14.63
N THR A 420 -62.59 -60.75 14.88
CA THR A 420 -63.84 -60.84 14.12
C THR A 420 -64.83 -59.71 14.43
N GLN A 421 -64.40 -58.62 15.07
CA GLN A 421 -65.29 -57.54 15.48
C GLN A 421 -64.96 -56.23 14.75
N THR A 422 -65.96 -55.79 13.98
CA THR A 422 -66.20 -54.43 13.47
C THR A 422 -65.01 -53.62 12.96
N ARG A 423 -64.93 -53.50 11.63
CA ARG A 423 -64.14 -52.48 10.94
C ARG A 423 -64.80 -51.12 11.16
N GLN A 424 -64.07 -50.17 11.73
CA GLN A 424 -64.47 -48.76 11.75
C GLN A 424 -63.65 -48.02 10.70
N ILE A 425 -64.31 -47.34 9.77
CA ILE A 425 -63.65 -46.51 8.77
C ILE A 425 -63.97 -45.06 9.14
N ALA A 426 -62.94 -44.31 9.54
CA ALA A 426 -63.06 -42.88 9.78
C ALA A 426 -62.73 -42.14 8.48
N PHE A 427 -63.72 -41.45 7.92
CA PHE A 427 -63.51 -40.53 6.80
C PHE A 427 -63.38 -39.13 7.38
N THR A 428 -62.27 -38.45 7.08
CA THR A 428 -62.17 -37.02 7.35
C THR A 428 -62.03 -36.32 6.01
N TYR A 429 -62.87 -35.34 5.74
CA TYR A 429 -62.68 -34.47 4.58
C TYR A 429 -62.74 -33.01 5.01
N PHE A 430 -61.87 -32.22 4.39
CA PHE A 430 -61.76 -30.79 4.64
C PHE A 430 -62.34 -30.05 3.44
N THR A 431 -63.33 -29.19 3.70
CA THR A 431 -63.84 -28.25 2.71
C THR A 431 -63.27 -26.87 3.01
N PHE A 432 -62.38 -26.40 2.15
CA PHE A 432 -61.88 -25.03 2.17
C PHE A 432 -62.81 -24.18 1.29
N ASN A 433 -63.72 -23.43 1.90
CA ASN A 433 -64.48 -22.44 1.15
C ASN A 433 -63.65 -21.17 0.97
N LYS A 434 -63.92 -20.40 -0.09
CA LYS A 434 -63.25 -19.11 -0.41
C LYS A 434 -63.37 -18.04 0.68
N HIS A 435 -64.06 -18.33 1.78
CA HIS A 435 -64.27 -17.46 2.92
C HIS A 435 -63.64 -18.12 4.14
N ALA A 436 -62.69 -17.40 4.75
CA ALA A 436 -62.24 -17.30 6.15
C ALA A 436 -62.57 -18.35 7.24
N ASP A 437 -63.44 -19.32 7.07
CA ASP A 437 -63.86 -20.25 8.12
C ASP A 437 -63.29 -21.66 7.87
N TRP A 438 -62.83 -22.32 8.94
CA TRP A 438 -62.28 -23.67 8.90
C TRP A 438 -63.35 -24.66 9.35
N HIS A 439 -63.84 -25.49 8.43
CA HIS A 439 -64.79 -26.55 8.75
C HIS A 439 -64.13 -27.91 8.56
N ALA A 440 -63.94 -28.64 9.67
CA ALA A 440 -63.52 -30.03 9.65
C ALA A 440 -64.77 -30.91 9.86
N HIS A 441 -65.07 -31.76 8.87
CA HIS A 441 -66.13 -32.75 8.97
C HIS A 441 -65.48 -34.12 9.12
N ILE A 442 -65.71 -34.75 10.27
CA ILE A 442 -65.31 -36.14 10.50
C ILE A 442 -66.57 -36.98 10.35
N LYS A 443 -66.59 -37.84 9.32
CA LYS A 443 -67.68 -38.78 9.07
C LYS A 443 -67.20 -40.18 9.43
N LEU A 444 -67.72 -40.72 10.52
CA LEU A 444 -67.46 -42.11 10.91
C LEU A 444 -68.45 -43.01 10.16
N ALA A 445 -67.96 -43.98 9.40
CA ALA A 445 -68.80 -45.05 8.90
C ALA A 445 -68.48 -46.32 9.68
N THR A 446 -69.51 -46.89 10.31
CA THR A 446 -69.40 -48.21 10.92
C THR A 446 -70.57 -49.06 10.46
N ASN A 447 -70.36 -50.37 10.48
CA ASN A 447 -71.41 -51.33 10.16
C ASN A 447 -72.28 -51.66 11.40
N ALA A 448 -72.09 -50.95 12.52
CA ALA A 448 -72.83 -51.15 13.76
C ALA A 448 -74.07 -50.23 13.83
N PRO A 449 -75.20 -50.71 14.36
CA PRO A 449 -76.46 -49.97 14.35
C PRO A 449 -76.52 -48.76 15.29
N ASP A 450 -75.68 -48.68 16.33
CA ASP A 450 -75.68 -47.58 17.29
C ASP A 450 -74.26 -47.03 17.56
N ILE A 451 -74.06 -45.73 17.41
CA ILE A 451 -72.85 -45.02 17.85
C ILE A 451 -73.27 -43.92 18.82
N ASN A 452 -72.80 -43.98 20.06
CA ASN A 452 -72.88 -42.83 20.97
C ASN A 452 -71.63 -41.97 20.77
N VAL A 453 -71.78 -40.83 20.09
CA VAL A 453 -70.73 -39.82 19.96
C VAL A 453 -70.86 -38.86 21.15
N SER A 454 -69.84 -38.79 22.00
CA SER A 454 -69.70 -37.74 23.00
C SER A 454 -68.49 -36.88 22.64
N SER A 455 -68.71 -35.67 22.13
CA SER A 455 -67.68 -34.64 22.13
C SER A 455 -67.73 -33.94 23.49
N TRP A 456 -66.61 -33.94 24.21
CA TRP A 456 -66.47 -33.12 25.43
C TRP A 456 -65.77 -31.82 25.05
N LEU A 457 -66.57 -30.82 24.71
CA LEU A 457 -66.14 -29.42 24.65
C LEU A 457 -67.11 -28.64 25.54
N GLY A 458 -66.55 -27.80 26.41
CA GLY A 458 -67.31 -27.07 27.43
C GLY A 458 -68.51 -26.31 26.84
N ASN A 459 -69.61 -26.33 27.62
CA ASN A 459 -70.94 -25.76 27.38
C ASN A 459 -71.86 -26.48 26.39
N SER A 460 -72.49 -27.53 26.92
CA SER A 460 -73.96 -27.73 26.94
C SER A 460 -74.72 -27.58 25.62
N GLN A 461 -74.76 -28.64 24.80
CA GLN A 461 -76.01 -29.28 24.35
C GLN A 461 -75.70 -30.56 23.54
N MET A 462 -76.19 -31.70 24.02
CA MET A 462 -76.05 -33.01 23.36
C MET A 462 -77.23 -33.25 22.42
N GLY A 463 -76.97 -33.51 21.14
CA GLY A 463 -77.93 -34.11 20.21
C GLY A 463 -77.52 -35.56 19.90
N LYS A 464 -78.50 -36.47 19.80
CA LYS A 464 -78.28 -37.80 19.22
C LYS A 464 -78.10 -37.66 17.70
N ALA A 465 -77.19 -38.43 17.13
CA ALA A 465 -77.01 -38.53 15.69
C ALA A 465 -76.96 -40.02 15.29
N ASP A 466 -77.61 -40.37 14.17
CA ASP A 466 -77.75 -41.74 13.68
C ASP A 466 -76.63 -42.09 12.68
N ASN A 467 -76.48 -43.38 12.34
CA ASN A 467 -75.44 -43.87 11.43
C ASN A 467 -75.54 -43.19 10.05
N GLY A 468 -74.49 -42.45 9.66
CA GLY A 468 -74.47 -41.64 8.43
C GLY A 468 -74.51 -40.13 8.65
N ASP A 469 -74.74 -39.67 9.88
CA ASP A 469 -74.69 -38.26 10.23
C ASP A 469 -73.24 -37.72 10.29
N ALA A 470 -73.05 -36.51 9.78
CA ALA A 470 -71.80 -35.77 9.89
C ALA A 470 -71.84 -34.93 11.17
N VAL A 471 -70.91 -35.18 12.11
CA VAL A 471 -70.73 -34.29 13.26
C VAL A 471 -69.82 -33.16 12.81
N ALA A 472 -70.38 -31.95 12.69
CA ALA A 472 -69.60 -30.77 12.35
C ALA A 472 -68.78 -30.34 13.57
N LEU A 473 -67.46 -30.33 13.45
CA LEU A 473 -66.57 -29.65 14.38
C LEU A 473 -66.26 -28.27 13.80
N THR A 474 -66.99 -27.26 14.26
CA THR A 474 -66.76 -25.87 13.87
C THR A 474 -65.59 -25.32 14.68
N TYR A 475 -64.46 -25.06 14.01
CA TYR A 475 -63.36 -24.32 14.61
C TYR A 475 -63.38 -22.89 14.08
N TYR A 476 -63.65 -21.94 14.97
CA TYR A 476 -63.49 -20.52 14.66
C TYR A 476 -62.03 -20.14 14.86
N ALA A 477 -61.32 -19.89 13.77
CA ALA A 477 -60.14 -19.05 13.80
C ALA A 477 -60.47 -17.90 12.87
N GLU A 478 -60.76 -16.70 13.38
CA GLU A 478 -60.99 -15.49 12.57
C GLU A 478 -59.72 -15.15 11.77
N PRO A 479 -59.73 -15.24 10.43
CA PRO A 479 -58.61 -14.81 9.59
C PRO A 479 -59.05 -13.71 8.60
N ALA A 480 -60.31 -13.25 8.68
CA ALA A 480 -60.98 -12.47 7.63
C ALA A 480 -60.54 -11.02 7.54
N SER A 481 -59.61 -10.56 8.37
CA SER A 481 -59.33 -9.14 8.48
C SER A 481 -57.89 -8.76 8.16
N MET A 482 -56.93 -9.71 8.08
CA MET A 482 -55.50 -9.36 8.19
C MET A 482 -55.24 -8.37 9.34
N THR A 483 -56.14 -8.35 10.33
CA THR A 483 -56.06 -7.54 11.53
C THR A 483 -55.88 -8.46 12.71
N TRP A 484 -54.91 -8.11 13.55
CA TRP A 484 -54.48 -8.89 14.69
C TRP A 484 -55.59 -8.95 15.75
N ASN A 485 -56.28 -10.08 15.89
CA ASN A 485 -57.11 -10.38 17.07
C ASN A 485 -56.43 -11.52 17.83
N ALA A 486 -55.31 -11.24 18.49
CA ALA A 486 -54.78 -12.18 19.47
C ALA A 486 -55.36 -11.88 20.85
N GLY A 487 -55.91 -12.92 21.48
CA GLY A 487 -55.95 -13.00 22.93
C GLY A 487 -54.55 -12.73 23.48
N ILE A 488 -54.50 -11.84 24.46
CA ILE A 488 -53.30 -11.36 25.14
C ILE A 488 -52.50 -12.56 25.67
N PRO A 489 -51.21 -12.71 25.33
CA PRO A 489 -50.28 -13.42 26.19
C PRO A 489 -50.07 -12.54 27.42
N ASN A 490 -50.43 -13.03 28.61
CA ASN A 490 -50.00 -12.37 29.84
C ASN A 490 -48.46 -12.39 29.88
N ILE A 491 -47.88 -11.20 30.01
CA ILE A 491 -46.44 -10.99 30.27
C ILE A 491 -46.13 -11.35 31.72
#